data_AF-A0A962NZK8-F1
#
_entry.id   AF-A0A962NZK8-F1
#
_cell.length_a   1.000
_cell.length_b   1.000
_cell.length_c   1.000
_cell.angle_alpha   90.00
_cell.angle_beta   90.00
_cell.angle_gamma   90.00
#
_symmetry.space_group_name_H-M   'P 1'
#
loop_
_entity.id
_entity.type
_entity.pdbx_description
1 polymer ?
#
loop_
_entity_poly.entity_id
_entity_poly.type
_entity_poly.pdbx_seq_one_letter_code
_entity_poly.pdbx_strand_id
1 'polypeptide(L)' 'YPLARFFYFYINKNPKKPLAPLEAEFVKLVLSKQGQAIVEKDGYIPLPASEVKKIRAKLGL' A
#
# COMPACT_ATOMS: atom_id res chain seq x y z
N TYR A 1 -5.45 -15.36 16.24
CA TYR A 1 -5.69 -16.38 15.19
C TYR A 1 -4.37 -16.63 14.46
N PRO A 2 -3.94 -17.87 14.20
CA PRO A 2 -2.55 -18.16 13.78
C PRO A 2 -2.27 -18.02 12.28
N LEU A 3 -3.30 -17.83 11.46
CA LEU A 3 -3.17 -17.69 10.01
C LEU A 3 -3.50 -16.25 9.60
N ALA A 4 -2.47 -15.50 9.21
CA ALA A 4 -2.60 -14.17 8.61
C ALA A 4 -1.86 -14.17 7.27
N ARG A 5 -2.38 -13.40 6.31
CA ARG A 5 -1.74 -13.20 5.00
C ARG A 5 -1.77 -11.73 4.62
N PHE A 6 -0.81 -11.32 3.81
CA PHE A 6 -0.89 -10.03 3.15
C PHE A 6 -1.98 -10.03 2.08
N PHE A 7 -2.63 -8.88 1.93
CA PHE A 7 -3.47 -8.59 0.79
C PHE A 7 -2.60 -7.94 -0.29
N TYR A 8 -2.48 -8.59 -1.45
CA TYR A 8 -1.58 -8.15 -2.52
C TYR A 8 -2.35 -7.37 -3.58
N PHE A 9 -1.80 -6.20 -3.93
CA PHE A 9 -2.18 -5.45 -5.13
C PHE A 9 -1.15 -5.70 -6.22
N TYR A 10 -1.63 -5.95 -7.45
CA TYR A 10 -0.79 -6.06 -8.62
C TYR A 10 -0.84 -4.75 -9.40
N ILE A 11 0.33 -4.17 -9.63
CA ILE A 11 0.49 -2.94 -10.41
C ILE A 11 1.48 -3.24 -11.52
N ASN A 12 1.07 -3.01 -12.77
CA ASN A 12 1.95 -3.16 -13.92
C ASN A 12 2.85 -1.92 -14.06
N LYS A 13 3.89 -1.85 -13.23
CA LYS A 13 4.84 -0.74 -13.22
C LYS A 13 6.00 -0.99 -14.19
N ASN A 14 6.18 -0.10 -15.16
CA ASN A 14 7.40 -0.07 -15.96
C ASN A 14 8.59 0.38 -15.09
N PRO A 15 9.69 -0.37 -15.01
CA PRO A 15 10.81 -0.06 -14.10
C PRO A 15 11.51 1.26 -14.41
N LYS A 16 11.42 1.77 -15.64
CA LYS A 16 12.07 3.02 -16.07
C LYS A 16 11.15 4.24 -16.01
N LYS A 17 9.87 4.05 -15.67
CA LYS A 17 8.89 5.14 -15.63
C LYS A 17 8.28 5.26 -14.23
N PRO A 18 7.93 6.48 -13.79
CA PRO A 18 7.12 6.64 -12.60
C PRO A 18 5.73 5.99 -12.80
N LEU A 19 5.04 5.72 -11.69
CA LEU A 19 3.64 5.34 -11.73
C LEU A 19 2.81 6.43 -12.41
N ALA A 20 1.71 6.03 -13.06
CA ALA A 20 0.77 7.03 -13.58
C ALA A 20 0.26 7.90 -12.41
N PRO A 21 0.06 9.22 -12.59
CA PRO A 21 -0.26 10.12 -11.48
C PRO A 21 -1.45 9.66 -10.64
N LEU A 22 -2.51 9.18 -11.29
CA LEU A 22 -3.71 8.70 -10.61
C LEU A 22 -3.48 7.41 -9.80
N GLU A 23 -2.68 6.49 -10.35
CA GLU A 23 -2.28 5.26 -9.64
C GLU A 23 -1.39 5.59 -8.43
N ALA A 24 -0.46 6.54 -8.59
CA ALA A 24 0.41 7.00 -7.52
C ALA A 24 -0.40 7.61 -6.36
N GLU A 25 -1.36 8.49 -6.64
CA GLU A 25 -2.22 9.09 -5.61
C GLU A 25 -3.11 8.05 -4.93
N PHE A 26 -3.65 7.09 -5.69
CA PHE A 26 -4.40 5.98 -5.10
C PHE A 26 -3.54 5.16 -4.13
N VAL A 27 -2.31 4.78 -4.53
CA VAL A 27 -1.42 4.02 -3.67
C VAL A 27 -0.97 4.83 -2.45
N LYS A 28 -0.75 6.14 -2.60
CA LYS A 28 -0.48 7.03 -1.46
C LYS A 28 -1.63 7.02 -0.46
N LEU A 29 -2.88 7.08 -0.93
CA LEU A 29 -4.07 7.02 -0.09
C LEU A 29 -4.17 5.67 0.63
N VAL A 30 -4.01 4.55 -0.08
CA VAL A 30 -4.04 3.20 0.50
C VAL A 30 -2.99 3.06 1.61
N LEU A 31 -1.77 3.55 1.38
CA LEU A 31 -0.66 3.50 2.33
C LEU A 31 -0.72 4.60 3.41
N SER A 32 -1.68 5.53 3.34
CA SER A 32 -1.82 6.61 4.31
C SER A 32 -2.44 6.12 5.61
N LYS A 33 -2.29 6.90 6.69
CA LYS A 33 -2.97 6.62 7.96
C LYS A 33 -4.49 6.53 7.79
N GLN A 34 -5.06 7.36 6.92
CA GLN A 34 -6.49 7.34 6.62
C GLN A 34 -6.90 6.04 5.92
N GLY A 35 -6.17 5.62 4.89
CA GLY A 35 -6.43 4.36 4.19
C GLY A 35 -6.31 3.15 5.11
N GLN A 36 -5.28 3.12 5.96
CA GLN A 36 -5.08 2.06 6.96
C GLN A 36 -6.19 2.03 8.02
N ALA A 37 -6.70 3.20 8.44
CA ALA A 37 -7.82 3.28 9.39
C ALA A 37 -9.16 2.80 8.80
N ILE A 38 -9.34 2.89 7.47
CA ILE A 38 -10.53 2.36 6.80
C ILE A 38 -10.50 0.83 6.85
N VAL A 39 -9.39 0.22 6.45
CA VAL A 39 -9.30 -1.26 6.42
C VAL A 39 -9.35 -1.88 7.82
N GLU A 40 -8.86 -1.16 8.84
CA GLU A 40 -8.98 -1.58 10.25
C GLU A 40 -10.44 -1.69 10.67
N LYS A 41 -11.29 -0.73 10.28
CA LYS A 41 -12.75 -0.78 10.55
C LYS A 41 -13.43 -1.96 9.85
N ASP A 42 -12.91 -2.35 8.68
CA ASP A 42 -13.41 -3.50 7.92
C ASP A 42 -12.83 -4.85 8.39
N GLY A 43 -12.08 -4.85 9.50
CA GLY A 43 -11.57 -6.06 10.16
C GLY A 43 -10.21 -6.55 9.65
N TYR A 44 -9.49 -5.76 8.86
CA TYR A 44 -8.12 -6.05 8.45
C TYR A 44 -7.09 -5.54 9.46
N ILE A 45 -5.91 -6.14 9.44
CA ILE A 45 -4.77 -5.69 10.24
C ILE A 45 -4.02 -4.63 9.42
N PRO A 46 -3.85 -3.39 9.92
CA PRO A 46 -3.14 -2.35 9.20
C PRO A 46 -1.65 -2.68 9.07
N LEU A 47 -1.05 -2.20 7.98
CA LEU A 47 0.37 -2.39 7.73
C LEU A 47 1.23 -1.64 8.75
N PRO A 48 2.30 -2.27 9.29
CA PRO A 48 3.29 -1.57 10.08
C PRO A 48 3.94 -0.43 9.29
N ALA A 49 4.29 0.66 9.98
CA ALA A 49 4.93 1.82 9.34
C ALA A 49 6.24 1.48 8.62
N SER A 50 6.97 0.46 9.10
CA SER A 50 8.18 -0.06 8.47
C SER A 50 7.89 -0.69 7.10
N GLU A 51 6.81 -1.47 6.96
CA GLU A 51 6.41 -2.05 5.68
C GLU A 51 5.89 -0.99 4.71
N VAL A 52 5.10 -0.03 5.20
CA VAL A 52 4.67 1.12 4.38
C VAL A 52 5.86 1.87 3.79
N LYS A 53 6.90 2.13 4.61
CA LYS A 53 8.12 2.81 4.15
C LYS A 53 8.86 2.01 3.06
N LYS A 54 8.98 0.69 3.23
CA LYS A 54 9.58 -0.19 2.22
C LYS A 54 8.80 -0.18 0.90
N ILE A 55 7.47 -0.25 0.97
CA ILE A 55 6.60 -0.26 -0.22
C ILE A 55 6.71 1.07 -0.97
N ARG A 56 6.65 2.21 -0.25
CA ARG A 56 6.84 3.54 -0.87
C ARG A 56 8.17 3.65 -1.60
N ALA A 57 9.26 3.24 -0.95
CA ALA A 57 10.59 3.23 -1.56
C ALA A 57 10.64 2.35 -2.82
N LYS A 58 10.04 1.15 -2.80
CA LYS A 58 9.98 0.26 -3.97
C LYS A 58 9.20 0.86 -5.15
N LEU A 59 8.16 1.64 -4.84
CA LEU A 59 7.32 2.29 -5.84
C LEU A 59 7.88 3.63 -6.32
N GLY A 60 8.87 4.20 -5.61
CA GLY A 60 9.42 5.53 -5.89
C GLY A 60 8.45 6.65 -5.49
N LEU A 61 7.69 6.42 -4.41
CA LEU A 61 6.72 7.34 -3.82
C LEU A 61 7.25 7.99 -2.54
#